data_AF-A0A4Y3RP01-F1
#
_entry.id   AF-A0A4Y3RP01-F1
#
_cell.length_a   1.000
_cell.length_b   1.000
_cell.length_c   1.000
_cell.angle_alpha   90.00
_cell.angle_beta   90.00
_cell.angle_gamma   90.00
#
_symmetry.space_group_name_H-M   'P 1'
#
loop_
_entity.id
_entity.type
_entity.pdbx_description
1 polymer ?
#
loop_
_entity_poly.entity_id
_entity_poly.type
_entity_poly.pdbx_seq_one_letter_code
_entity_poly.pdbx_strand_id
1 'polypeptide(L)'
;MAVDRSGAPADAAVEAPGGTPGEALGRPLGAADGDVPEEALSAPIGMPTGAPPPRPLDAIDRDILRLLQTDGRASVRSVAERVHVSRANAYSRINRLIDDGVIRGFSARVNHERAGHGASAYITLKIVQNSWRTVREQLRALPGATHIALVSGDFDVLLLVHTPDNRTLRELVLTRLQSIPEVLSTRTLLVFEETDLNTDHRL
;
A
#
# COMPACT_ATOMS: atom_id res chain seq x y z
N MET A 1 65.51 -20.87 11.54
CA MET A 1 65.61 -20.39 12.94
C MET A 1 64.19 -20.31 13.48
N ALA A 2 63.86 -21.13 14.50
CA ALA A 2 62.68 -21.14 15.40
C ALA A 2 61.27 -21.16 14.74
N VAL A 3 60.31 -22.08 14.93
CA VAL A 3 59.85 -22.91 16.07
C VAL A 3 59.62 -22.14 17.37
N ASP A 4 58.35 -21.81 17.67
CA ASP A 4 57.60 -22.11 18.93
C ASP A 4 56.19 -21.50 18.79
N ARG A 5 55.07 -22.22 18.65
CA ARG A 5 54.29 -23.04 19.61
C ARG A 5 53.95 -22.34 20.92
N SER A 6 52.64 -22.16 21.17
CA SER A 6 51.93 -22.32 22.46
C SER A 6 50.57 -21.61 22.32
N GLY A 7 49.41 -22.16 22.63
CA GLY A 7 49.07 -23.39 23.33
C GLY A 7 47.57 -23.65 23.19
N ALA A 8 47.25 -24.93 23.29
CA ALA A 8 46.02 -25.66 23.00
C ALA A 8 44.77 -25.29 23.85
N PRO A 9 43.58 -25.80 23.45
CA PRO A 9 42.30 -25.59 24.14
C PRO A 9 42.15 -26.49 25.38
N ALA A 10 41.22 -26.12 26.26
CA ALA A 10 40.78 -26.97 27.37
C ALA A 10 39.31 -27.40 27.17
N ASP A 11 39.18 -28.71 27.07
CA ASP A 11 37.99 -29.55 27.04
C ASP A 11 37.42 -29.72 28.45
N ALA A 12 36.09 -29.84 28.60
CA ALA A 12 35.44 -30.66 29.64
C ALA A 12 33.90 -30.52 29.56
N ALA A 13 33.28 -31.60 29.10
CA ALA A 13 31.87 -31.92 29.27
C ALA A 13 31.51 -32.29 30.73
N VAL A 14 30.23 -32.67 30.92
CA VAL A 14 29.61 -33.34 32.10
C VAL A 14 28.98 -32.32 33.07
N GLU A 15 27.68 -32.30 33.42
CA GLU A 15 26.61 -33.30 33.47
C GLU A 15 25.24 -32.59 33.59
N ALA A 16 24.18 -33.19 33.05
CA ALA A 16 22.81 -32.92 33.45
C ALA A 16 22.34 -34.04 34.39
N PRO A 17 21.40 -33.75 35.31
CA PRO A 17 20.27 -34.67 35.41
C PRO A 17 18.91 -33.99 35.65
N GLY A 18 17.89 -34.54 35.00
CA GLY A 18 16.63 -34.91 35.65
C GLY A 18 15.64 -33.81 36.01
N GLY A 19 14.71 -33.54 35.09
CA GLY A 19 13.38 -33.01 35.40
C GLY A 19 12.35 -33.75 34.55
N THR A 20 11.50 -34.54 35.21
CA THR A 20 10.50 -35.45 34.65
C THR A 20 9.37 -34.76 33.86
N PRO A 21 8.70 -35.50 32.95
CA PRO A 21 7.59 -35.01 32.14
C PRO A 21 6.27 -35.04 32.93
N GLY A 22 5.58 -33.90 33.00
CA GLY A 22 4.23 -33.78 33.55
C GLY A 22 3.21 -33.55 32.45
N GLU A 23 2.60 -34.64 31.98
CA GLU A 23 1.32 -34.67 31.26
C GLU A 23 0.18 -34.13 32.13
N ALA A 24 -0.71 -33.31 31.54
CA ALA A 24 -2.18 -33.37 31.63
C ALA A 24 -2.76 -32.04 31.08
N LEU A 25 -3.26 -32.02 29.84
CA LEU A 25 -4.68 -32.20 29.48
C LEU A 25 -5.57 -30.99 29.84
N GLY A 26 -6.08 -30.29 28.82
CA GLY A 26 -6.90 -29.10 29.08
C GLY A 26 -7.64 -28.41 27.93
N ARG A 27 -8.10 -29.14 26.89
CA ARG A 27 -9.28 -28.81 26.04
C ARG A 27 -9.20 -27.63 25.02
N PRO A 28 -9.98 -27.70 23.92
CA PRO A 28 -9.95 -26.72 22.84
C PRO A 28 -10.64 -25.42 23.30
N LEU A 29 -10.11 -24.26 22.90
CA LEU A 29 -10.89 -23.03 22.96
C LEU A 29 -12.00 -23.15 21.92
N GLY A 30 -13.22 -23.32 22.42
CA GLY A 30 -14.42 -23.50 21.63
C GLY A 30 -14.72 -22.29 20.76
N ALA A 31 -15.42 -22.58 19.67
CA ALA A 31 -16.29 -21.63 19.00
C ALA A 31 -17.12 -20.88 20.05
N ALA A 32 -16.94 -19.57 20.10
CA ALA A 32 -17.98 -18.68 20.57
C ALA A 32 -18.61 -18.10 19.31
N ASP A 33 -19.76 -18.68 18.95
CA ASP A 33 -20.84 -17.92 18.33
C ASP A 33 -21.05 -16.68 19.20
N GLY A 34 -20.62 -15.55 18.67
CA GLY A 34 -20.92 -14.23 19.20
C GLY A 34 -21.28 -13.39 18.00
N ASP A 35 -22.58 -13.10 17.87
CA ASP A 35 -23.11 -12.09 16.96
C ASP A 35 -22.14 -10.90 16.90
N VAL A 36 -21.50 -10.73 15.75
CA VAL A 36 -20.82 -9.48 15.46
C VAL A 36 -21.94 -8.45 15.28
N PRO A 37 -22.01 -7.39 16.10
CA PRO A 37 -23.07 -6.41 15.94
C PRO A 37 -23.02 -5.84 14.52
N GLU A 38 -24.13 -5.92 13.80
CA GLU A 38 -24.33 -5.41 12.44
C GLU A 38 -24.05 -3.88 12.34
N GLU A 39 -23.92 -3.21 13.49
CA GLU A 39 -23.68 -1.78 13.65
C GLU A 39 -22.24 -1.31 13.40
N ALA A 40 -21.26 -2.21 13.26
CA ALA A 40 -19.86 -1.83 12.97
C ALA A 40 -19.61 -1.41 11.50
N LEU A 41 -20.62 -1.47 10.62
CA LEU A 41 -20.52 -1.12 9.20
C LEU A 41 -20.89 0.34 8.88
N SER A 42 -21.14 1.21 9.87
CA SER A 42 -21.58 2.60 9.62
C SER A 42 -20.54 3.70 9.84
N ALA A 43 -19.33 3.39 10.34
CA ALA A 43 -18.33 4.43 10.54
C ALA A 43 -17.70 4.83 9.19
N PRO A 44 -17.76 6.11 8.77
CA PRO A 44 -17.10 6.54 7.54
C PRO A 44 -15.60 6.30 7.68
N ILE A 45 -15.05 5.48 6.79
CA ILE A 45 -13.61 5.27 6.61
C ILE A 45 -12.97 6.65 6.58
N GLY A 46 -12.15 6.94 7.60
CA GLY A 46 -11.69 8.30 7.90
C GLY A 46 -11.14 9.01 6.67
N MET A 47 -11.92 9.97 6.16
CA MET A 47 -11.44 10.95 5.20
C MET A 47 -10.25 11.71 5.81
N PRO A 48 -9.29 12.19 4.99
CA PRO A 48 -8.28 13.12 5.47
C PRO A 48 -8.97 14.29 6.17
N THR A 49 -8.67 14.44 7.47
CA THR A 49 -9.27 15.43 8.37
C THR A 49 -8.83 16.82 7.89
N GLY A 50 -9.66 17.50 7.09
CA GLY A 50 -9.38 18.86 6.60
C GLY A 50 -10.00 19.27 5.26
N ALA A 51 -10.58 18.35 4.48
CA ALA A 51 -11.25 18.72 3.23
C ALA A 51 -12.66 19.29 3.50
N PRO A 52 -13.09 20.36 2.79
CA PRO A 52 -14.48 20.83 2.88
C PRO A 52 -15.47 19.72 2.45
N PRO A 53 -16.71 19.73 2.96
CA PRO A 53 -17.68 18.69 2.64
C PRO A 53 -17.91 18.62 1.11
N PRO A 54 -17.98 17.40 0.53
CA PRO A 54 -18.04 17.24 -0.91
C PRO A 54 -19.31 17.88 -1.46
N ARG A 55 -19.14 18.86 -2.36
CA ARG A 55 -20.23 19.47 -3.11
C ARG A 55 -20.68 18.54 -4.25
N PRO A 56 -21.98 18.42 -4.55
CA PRO A 56 -22.45 17.64 -5.70
C PRO A 56 -21.80 18.12 -7.00
N LEU A 57 -21.30 17.17 -7.80
CA LEU A 57 -20.71 17.45 -9.11
C LEU A 57 -21.79 17.48 -10.19
N ASP A 58 -21.87 18.59 -10.91
CA ASP A 58 -22.77 18.68 -12.06
C ASP A 58 -22.20 17.94 -13.29
N ALA A 59 -22.92 17.99 -14.41
CA ALA A 59 -22.50 17.32 -15.63
C ALA A 59 -21.19 17.91 -16.20
N ILE A 60 -21.03 19.23 -16.14
CA ILE A 60 -19.84 19.93 -16.65
C ILE A 60 -18.62 19.55 -15.81
N ASP A 61 -18.75 19.49 -14.49
CA ASP A 61 -17.66 19.06 -13.61
C ASP A 61 -17.20 17.63 -13.95
N ARG A 62 -18.13 16.71 -14.19
CA ARG A 62 -17.83 15.33 -14.59
C ARG A 62 -17.16 15.24 -15.95
N ASP A 63 -17.56 16.07 -16.90
CA ASP A 63 -16.93 16.14 -18.21
C ASP A 63 -15.51 16.71 -18.11
N ILE A 64 -15.30 17.77 -17.33
CA ILE A 64 -13.97 18.30 -17.02
C ILE A 64 -13.07 17.21 -16.42
N LEU A 65 -13.58 16.43 -15.45
CA LEU A 65 -12.81 15.33 -14.85
C LEU A 65 -12.44 14.27 -15.88
N ARG A 66 -13.36 13.86 -16.75
CA ARG A 66 -13.08 12.88 -17.81
C ARG A 66 -11.99 13.39 -18.75
N LEU A 67 -12.08 14.66 -19.15
CA LEU A 67 -11.09 15.30 -20.01
C LEU A 67 -9.69 15.32 -19.39
N LEU A 68 -9.59 15.74 -18.13
CA LEU A 68 -8.31 15.84 -17.42
C LEU A 68 -7.75 14.47 -17.00
N GLN A 69 -8.61 13.47 -16.80
CA GLN A 69 -8.18 12.08 -16.62
C GLN A 69 -7.57 11.51 -17.90
N THR A 70 -8.11 11.86 -19.08
CA THR A 70 -7.53 11.45 -20.37
C THR A 70 -6.26 12.23 -20.68
N ASP A 71 -6.29 13.55 -20.57
CA ASP A 71 -5.16 14.45 -20.82
C ASP A 71 -5.01 15.47 -19.68
N GLY A 72 -4.19 15.10 -18.69
CA GLY A 72 -3.88 15.98 -17.57
C GLY A 72 -3.09 17.23 -17.95
N ARG A 73 -2.59 17.32 -19.20
CA ARG A 73 -1.88 18.49 -19.73
C ARG A 73 -2.80 19.41 -20.54
N ALA A 74 -4.08 19.08 -20.69
CA ALA A 74 -5.03 19.87 -21.44
C ALA A 74 -5.09 21.30 -20.90
N SER A 75 -4.93 22.29 -21.77
CA SER A 75 -5.04 23.69 -21.37
C SER A 75 -6.47 24.04 -20.96
N VAL A 76 -6.64 24.98 -20.04
CA VAL A 76 -7.96 25.48 -19.62
C VAL A 76 -8.79 25.96 -20.82
N ARG A 77 -8.13 26.50 -21.86
CA ARG A 77 -8.79 26.88 -23.12
C ARG A 77 -9.41 25.67 -23.81
N SER A 78 -8.63 24.61 -24.02
CA SER A 78 -9.09 23.37 -24.68
C SER A 78 -10.22 22.71 -23.88
N VAL A 79 -10.10 22.68 -22.54
CA VAL A 79 -11.17 22.17 -21.67
C VAL A 79 -12.45 22.98 -21.85
N ALA A 80 -12.37 24.32 -21.81
CA ALA A 80 -13.52 25.20 -21.98
C ALA A 80 -14.22 25.02 -23.34
N GLU A 81 -13.44 24.91 -24.41
CA GLU A 81 -13.94 24.64 -25.77
C GLU A 81 -14.67 23.29 -25.84
N ARG A 82 -14.11 22.23 -25.25
CA ARG A 82 -14.67 20.86 -25.28
C ARG A 82 -15.93 20.68 -24.42
N VAL A 83 -16.09 21.46 -23.34
CA VAL A 83 -17.29 21.39 -22.47
C VAL A 83 -18.26 22.55 -22.70
N HIS A 84 -18.05 23.35 -23.75
CA HIS A 84 -18.93 24.45 -24.18
C HIS A 84 -19.22 25.50 -23.09
N VAL A 85 -18.18 25.95 -22.38
CA VAL A 85 -18.28 27.03 -21.38
C VAL A 85 -17.24 28.13 -21.63
N SER A 86 -17.41 29.28 -20.99
CA SER A 86 -16.38 30.32 -21.03
C SER A 86 -15.09 29.84 -20.34
N ARG A 87 -13.94 30.34 -20.80
CA ARG A 87 -12.64 30.04 -20.18
C ARG A 87 -12.60 30.38 -18.69
N ALA A 88 -13.24 31.48 -18.28
CA ALA A 88 -13.33 31.89 -16.88
C ALA A 88 -14.14 30.89 -16.03
N ASN A 89 -15.25 30.37 -16.58
CA ASN A 89 -16.07 29.34 -15.91
C ASN A 89 -15.28 28.02 -15.77
N ALA A 90 -14.65 27.53 -16.84
CA ALA A 90 -13.80 26.34 -16.78
C ALA A 90 -12.66 26.48 -15.76
N TYR A 91 -11.99 27.63 -15.74
CA TYR A 91 -10.93 27.94 -14.77
C TYR A 91 -11.45 27.86 -13.32
N SER A 92 -12.56 28.53 -13.03
CA SER A 92 -13.17 28.53 -11.71
C SER A 92 -13.57 27.12 -11.26
N ARG A 93 -14.14 26.31 -12.16
CA ARG A 93 -14.53 24.92 -11.86
C ARG A 93 -13.33 24.02 -11.60
N ILE A 94 -12.28 24.11 -12.41
CA ILE A 94 -11.05 23.32 -12.21
C ILE A 94 -10.42 23.66 -10.85
N ASN A 95 -10.26 24.95 -10.55
CA ASN A 95 -9.72 25.37 -9.25
C ASN A 95 -10.59 24.87 -8.11
N ARG A 96 -11.92 25.01 -8.22
CA ARG A 96 -12.84 24.47 -7.22
C ARG A 96 -12.68 22.96 -7.02
N LEU A 97 -12.55 22.19 -8.10
CA LEU A 97 -12.33 20.74 -8.01
C LEU A 97 -11.01 20.39 -7.32
N ILE A 98 -9.97 21.23 -7.47
CA ILE A 98 -8.69 21.07 -6.77
C ILE A 98 -8.84 21.46 -5.29
N ASP A 99 -9.43 22.62 -5.01
CA ASP A 99 -9.63 23.16 -3.65
C ASP A 99 -10.54 22.25 -2.81
N ASP A 100 -11.59 21.69 -3.42
CA ASP A 100 -12.49 20.72 -2.80
C ASP A 100 -11.84 19.31 -2.68
N GLY A 101 -10.61 19.11 -3.17
CA GLY A 101 -9.86 17.85 -3.08
C GLY A 101 -10.33 16.74 -4.01
N VAL A 102 -11.24 17.03 -4.95
CA VAL A 102 -11.72 16.09 -5.97
C VAL A 102 -10.60 15.77 -6.95
N ILE A 103 -9.88 16.79 -7.41
CA ILE A 103 -8.61 16.63 -8.12
C ILE A 103 -7.48 16.72 -7.10
N ARG A 104 -6.91 15.56 -6.76
CA ARG A 104 -5.84 15.45 -5.76
C ARG A 104 -4.45 15.81 -6.31
N GLY A 105 -4.32 15.91 -7.63
CA GLY A 105 -3.07 16.24 -8.31
C GLY A 105 -3.04 15.79 -9.76
N PHE A 106 -1.96 16.14 -10.44
CA PHE A 106 -1.65 15.74 -11.81
C PHE A 106 -0.32 14.98 -11.79
N SER A 107 -0.31 13.77 -12.37
CA SER A 107 0.88 12.92 -12.44
C SER A 107 1.09 12.40 -13.85
N ALA A 108 2.35 12.09 -14.17
CA ALA A 108 2.66 11.32 -15.36
C ALA A 108 2.34 9.84 -15.10
N ARG A 109 1.76 9.17 -16.09
CA ARG A 109 1.70 7.70 -16.11
C ARG A 109 3.04 7.19 -16.60
N VAL A 110 3.66 6.30 -15.85
CA VAL A 110 5.03 5.84 -16.07
C VAL A 110 4.99 4.37 -16.42
N ASN A 111 5.58 3.99 -17.55
CA ASN A 111 5.90 2.59 -17.80
C ASN A 111 7.05 2.19 -16.86
N HIS A 112 6.73 1.46 -15.80
CA HIS A 112 7.66 1.11 -14.74
C HIS A 112 8.82 0.22 -15.23
N GLU A 113 8.54 -0.74 -16.10
CA GLU A 113 9.58 -1.60 -16.70
C GLU A 113 10.61 -0.77 -17.47
N ARG A 114 10.15 0.10 -18.37
CA ARG A 114 11.03 1.00 -19.14
C ARG A 114 11.71 2.06 -18.28
N ALA A 115 11.17 2.37 -17.10
CA ALA A 115 11.79 3.23 -16.10
C ALA A 115 12.83 2.50 -15.23
N GLY A 116 13.12 1.22 -15.51
CA GLY A 116 14.12 0.44 -14.80
C GLY A 116 13.59 -0.34 -13.60
N HIS A 117 12.26 -0.49 -13.47
CA HIS A 117 11.63 -1.33 -12.46
C HIS A 117 11.16 -2.65 -13.07
N GLY A 118 12.06 -3.63 -13.16
CA GLY A 118 11.81 -4.92 -13.81
C GLY A 118 11.02 -5.93 -12.96
N ALA A 119 10.66 -5.60 -11.73
CA ALA A 119 9.83 -6.46 -10.88
C ALA A 119 8.73 -5.65 -10.18
N SER A 120 7.49 -6.12 -10.32
CA SER A 120 6.30 -5.54 -9.70
C SER A 120 5.60 -6.60 -8.85
N ALA A 121 5.04 -6.20 -7.71
CA ALA A 121 4.31 -7.12 -6.84
C ALA A 121 3.20 -6.45 -6.04
N TYR A 122 2.11 -7.18 -5.89
CA TYR A 122 1.17 -6.95 -4.81
C TYR A 122 1.65 -7.68 -3.57
N ILE A 123 1.72 -6.99 -2.45
CA ILE A 123 2.09 -7.55 -1.15
C ILE A 123 0.90 -7.35 -0.21
N THR A 124 0.36 -8.45 0.29
CA THR A 124 -0.67 -8.40 1.32
C THR A 124 -0.03 -8.50 2.69
N LEU A 125 -0.48 -7.70 3.65
CA LEU A 125 0.00 -7.74 5.02
C LEU A 125 -1.15 -8.02 5.98
N LYS A 126 -0.91 -8.90 6.94
CA LYS A 126 -1.68 -8.92 8.20
C LYS A 126 -0.94 -8.08 9.23
N ILE A 127 -1.65 -7.23 9.95
CA ILE A 127 -1.08 -6.34 10.96
C ILE A 127 -1.76 -6.52 12.31
N VAL A 128 -1.09 -6.09 13.38
CA VAL A 128 -1.69 -6.03 14.71
C VAL A 128 -2.92 -5.12 14.69
N GLN A 129 -3.98 -5.50 15.41
CA GLN A 129 -5.19 -4.69 15.51
C GLN A 129 -4.89 -3.25 15.93
N ASN A 130 -5.61 -2.29 15.33
CA ASN A 130 -5.50 -0.87 15.61
C ASN A 130 -4.11 -0.23 15.31
N SER A 131 -3.22 -0.92 14.58
CA SER A 131 -1.87 -0.42 14.23
C SER A 131 -1.75 0.32 12.90
N TRP A 132 -2.85 0.40 12.12
CA TRP A 132 -2.83 0.93 10.75
C TRP A 132 -2.17 2.30 10.62
N ARG A 133 -2.43 3.23 11.54
CA ARG A 133 -1.86 4.59 11.45
C ARG A 133 -0.33 4.56 11.48
N THR A 134 0.25 3.74 12.37
CA THR A 134 1.69 3.58 12.50
C THR A 134 2.29 2.87 11.30
N VAL A 135 1.68 1.74 10.89
CA VAL A 135 2.13 0.96 9.73
C VAL A 135 2.09 1.81 8.46
N ARG A 136 1.00 2.55 8.22
CA ARG A 136 0.82 3.39 7.04
C ARG A 136 1.95 4.40 6.87
N GLU A 137 2.39 5.07 7.93
CA GLU A 137 3.47 6.06 7.81
C GLU A 137 4.81 5.39 7.46
N GLN A 138 5.08 4.19 7.96
CA GLN A 138 6.26 3.41 7.57
C GLN A 138 6.17 2.96 6.11
N LEU A 139 5.00 2.47 5.67
CA LEU A 139 4.78 2.02 4.30
C LEU A 139 4.88 3.18 3.28
N ARG A 140 4.43 4.38 3.63
CA ARG A 140 4.54 5.58 2.78
C ARG A 140 5.98 5.98 2.48
N ALA A 141 6.92 5.65 3.37
CA ALA A 141 8.33 5.93 3.19
C ALA A 141 9.06 4.83 2.39
N LEU A 142 8.37 3.75 1.99
CA LEU A 142 9.02 2.65 1.28
C LEU A 142 9.34 3.02 -0.17
N PRO A 143 10.59 2.82 -0.61
CA PRO A 143 10.95 2.98 -2.01
C PRO A 143 10.13 2.03 -2.89
N GLY A 144 9.61 2.57 -4.00
CA GLY A 144 8.86 1.79 -4.98
C GLY A 144 7.39 1.53 -4.62
N ALA A 145 6.93 1.92 -3.43
CA ALA A 145 5.51 1.83 -3.08
C ALA A 145 4.68 2.85 -3.87
N THR A 146 3.71 2.36 -4.66
CA THR A 146 2.86 3.19 -5.52
C THR A 146 1.39 3.17 -5.10
N HIS A 147 0.97 2.15 -4.36
CA HIS A 147 -0.39 2.06 -3.82
C HIS A 147 -0.40 1.40 -2.45
N ILE A 148 -1.21 1.92 -1.53
CA ILE A 148 -1.45 1.33 -0.22
C ILE A 148 -2.94 1.46 0.08
N ALA A 149 -3.58 0.36 0.42
CA ALA A 149 -4.97 0.34 0.85
C ALA A 149 -5.12 -0.47 2.14
N LEU A 150 -5.91 0.06 3.09
CA LEU A 150 -6.50 -0.75 4.15
C LEU A 150 -7.78 -1.36 3.57
N VAL A 151 -7.92 -2.69 3.66
CA VAL A 151 -9.01 -3.43 3.02
C VAL A 151 -9.73 -4.32 4.02
N SER A 152 -10.96 -4.71 3.72
CA SER A 152 -11.63 -5.81 4.39
C SER A 152 -11.22 -7.13 3.73
N GLY A 153 -11.04 -8.18 4.54
CA GLY A 153 -10.76 -9.54 4.05
C GLY A 153 -9.80 -10.31 4.95
N ASP A 154 -9.17 -11.34 4.38
CA ASP A 154 -8.21 -12.20 5.09
C ASP A 154 -6.86 -11.52 5.37
N PHE A 155 -6.67 -10.28 4.92
CA PHE A 155 -5.50 -9.47 5.18
C PHE A 155 -5.96 -8.02 5.32
N ASP A 156 -5.16 -7.22 6.02
CA ASP A 156 -5.56 -5.87 6.40
C ASP A 156 -5.08 -4.84 5.38
N VAL A 157 -3.92 -5.07 4.76
CA VAL A 157 -3.26 -4.10 3.87
C VAL A 157 -2.92 -4.73 2.52
N LEU A 158 -3.23 -3.99 1.44
CA LEU A 158 -2.72 -4.25 0.09
C LEU A 158 -1.69 -3.17 -0.27
N LEU A 159 -0.50 -3.60 -0.65
CA LEU A 159 0.61 -2.74 -1.08
C LEU A 159 0.99 -3.10 -2.52
N LEU A 160 1.09 -2.12 -3.41
CA LEU A 160 1.71 -2.28 -4.74
C LEU A 160 3.12 -1.68 -4.70
N VAL A 161 4.10 -2.46 -5.14
CA VAL A 161 5.49 -2.00 -5.28
C VAL A 161 6.04 -2.27 -6.68
N HIS A 162 6.90 -1.36 -7.14
CA HIS A 162 7.77 -1.56 -8.30
C HIS A 162 9.23 -1.42 -7.87
N THR A 163 10.04 -2.41 -8.22
CA THR A 163 11.46 -2.52 -7.85
C THR A 163 12.32 -2.84 -9.07
N PRO A 164 13.63 -2.55 -9.05
CA PRO A 164 14.51 -2.85 -10.18
C PRO A 164 14.56 -4.32 -10.57
N ASP A 165 14.59 -5.21 -9.58
CA ASP A 165 14.72 -6.65 -9.77
C ASP A 165 14.11 -7.44 -8.59
N ASN A 166 13.96 -8.76 -8.78
CA ASN A 166 13.44 -9.67 -7.75
C ASN A 166 14.32 -9.74 -6.48
N ARG A 167 15.62 -9.43 -6.59
CA ARG A 167 16.52 -9.38 -5.44
C ARG A 167 16.16 -8.20 -4.53
N THR A 168 15.97 -7.02 -5.11
CA THR A 168 15.55 -5.81 -4.42
C THR A 168 14.16 -5.99 -3.81
N LEU A 169 13.23 -6.63 -4.53
CA LEU A 169 11.91 -6.97 -3.99
C LEU A 169 12.02 -7.86 -2.76
N ARG A 170 12.83 -8.93 -2.83
CA ARG A 170 13.04 -9.83 -1.70
C ARG A 170 13.63 -9.09 -0.49
N GLU A 171 14.61 -8.22 -0.71
CA GLU A 171 15.20 -7.39 0.33
C GLU A 171 14.17 -6.45 0.96
N LEU A 172 13.34 -5.80 0.16
CA LEU A 172 12.24 -4.96 0.64
C LEU A 172 11.29 -5.76 1.54
N VAL A 173 10.89 -6.96 1.13
CA VAL A 173 9.98 -7.79 1.94
C VAL A 173 10.64 -8.25 3.24
N LEU A 174 11.82 -8.87 3.17
CA LEU A 174 12.44 -9.52 4.33
C LEU A 174 13.06 -8.52 5.31
N THR A 175 13.58 -7.40 4.83
CA THR A 175 14.34 -6.46 5.67
C THR A 175 13.56 -5.20 6.04
N ARG A 176 12.59 -4.79 5.22
CA ARG A 176 11.80 -3.58 5.47
C ARG A 176 10.40 -3.89 5.96
N LEU A 177 9.67 -4.80 5.31
CA LEU A 177 8.28 -5.10 5.71
C LEU A 177 8.21 -5.99 6.95
N GLN A 178 8.96 -7.10 6.96
CA GLN A 178 8.94 -8.05 8.07
C GLN A 178 9.65 -7.53 9.34
N SER A 179 10.40 -6.43 9.24
CA SER A 179 11.00 -5.77 10.40
C SER A 179 10.07 -4.77 11.09
N ILE A 180 8.92 -4.45 10.48
CA ILE A 180 7.88 -3.62 11.11
C ILE A 180 7.24 -4.46 12.23
N PRO A 181 7.35 -4.05 13.51
CA PRO A 181 6.88 -4.86 14.64
C PRO A 181 5.40 -5.23 14.57
N GLU A 182 4.59 -4.36 13.96
CA GLU A 182 3.15 -4.56 13.83
C GLU A 182 2.76 -5.46 12.65
N VAL A 183 3.70 -5.88 11.80
CA VAL A 183 3.44 -6.79 10.67
C VAL A 183 3.51 -8.24 11.16
N LEU A 184 2.39 -8.94 11.10
CA LEU A 184 2.26 -10.34 11.54
C LEU A 184 2.64 -11.33 10.45
N SER A 185 2.30 -11.03 9.20
CA SER A 185 2.66 -11.87 8.06
C SER A 185 2.56 -11.09 6.74
N THR A 186 3.30 -11.56 5.74
CA THR A 186 3.26 -11.02 4.38
C THR A 186 3.03 -12.15 3.37
N ARG A 187 2.35 -11.83 2.26
CA ARG A 187 2.29 -12.70 1.08
C ARG A 187 2.54 -11.86 -0.16
N THR A 188 3.46 -12.32 -1.00
CA THR A 188 3.85 -11.64 -2.23
C THR A 188 3.19 -12.31 -3.43
N LEU A 189 2.52 -11.52 -4.26
CA LEU A 189 1.96 -11.90 -5.53
C LEU A 189 2.75 -11.15 -6.61
N LEU A 190 3.61 -11.88 -7.32
CA LEU A 190 4.38 -11.31 -8.43
C LEU A 190 3.45 -10.96 -9.58
N VAL A 191 3.63 -9.78 -10.12
CA VAL A 191 2.95 -9.32 -11.33
C VAL A 191 3.80 -9.74 -12.52
N PHE A 192 3.25 -10.60 -13.37
CA PHE A 192 3.90 -10.99 -14.63
C PHE A 192 3.52 -10.07 -15.79
N GLU A 193 2.31 -9.53 -15.75
CA GLU A 193 1.77 -8.63 -16.77
C GLU A 193 0.81 -7.64 -16.11
N GLU A 194 0.87 -6.38 -16.52
CA GLU A 194 0.02 -5.29 -16.04
C GLU A 194 -0.41 -4.43 -17.22
N THR A 195 -1.67 -4.00 -17.22
CA THR A 195 -2.24 -3.15 -18.29
C THR A 195 -3.03 -2.01 -17.68
N ASP A 196 -2.63 -0.79 -18.02
CA ASP A 196 -3.35 0.43 -17.64
C ASP A 196 -4.60 0.61 -18.54
N LEU A 197 -5.78 0.26 -18.03
CA LEU A 197 -7.04 0.33 -18.79
C LEU A 197 -7.48 1.76 -19.16
N ASN A 198 -6.94 2.79 -18.52
CA ASN A 198 -7.20 4.19 -18.87
C ASN A 198 -6.41 4.68 -20.11
N THR A 199 -5.73 3.78 -20.82
CA THR A 199 -4.81 4.07 -21.93
C THR A 199 -5.45 3.84 -23.32
N ASP A 200 -6.58 3.14 -23.40
CA ASP A 200 -7.21 2.78 -24.67
C ASP A 200 -8.13 3.87 -25.22
N HIS A 201 -7.54 5.01 -25.56
CA HIS A 201 -8.12 5.92 -26.55
C HIS A 201 -7.07 6.20 -27.62
N ARG A 202 -6.69 5.15 -28.36
CA ARG A 202 -6.09 5.33 -29.70
C ARG A 202 -7.16 5.98 -30.58
N LEU A 203 -7.09 7.30 -30.72
CA LEU A 203 -7.59 8.04 -31.88
C LEU A 203 -6.44 8.20 -32.88
#